data_AF-A0AAX2A8X5-F1
#
_entry.id   AF-A0AAX2A8X5-F1
#
_cell.length_a   1.000
_cell.length_b   1.000
_cell.length_c   1.000
_cell.angle_alpha   90.00
_cell.angle_beta   90.00
_cell.angle_gamma   90.00
#
_symmetry.space_group_name_H-M   'P 1'
#
loop_
_entity.id
_entity.type
_entity.pdbx_description
1 polymer ?
#
loop_
_entity_poly.entity_id
_entity_poly.type
_entity_poly.pdbx_seq_one_letter_code
_entity_poly.pdbx_strand_id
1 'polypeptide(L)'
;MEKIKRVFIDGSVNPKSKIGIGAFYLCDEIEKFDEKEIITKKFEDTSSTKLELESLLWALKQINTKEKLHIYTDCQNIFSLLNREDKLKKSNYFTSTNKKIKSHLLYEEFFYLNELYNLEFIKVKGHKKSSLKDEVDLIFSQVDKKARKELRNIILATIPK
;
A
#
# COMPACT_ATOMS: atom_id res chain seq x y z
N MET A 1 -8.75 -19.44 18.70
CA MET A 1 -9.08 -18.56 17.55
C MET A 1 -7.78 -17.98 17.03
N GLU A 2 -7.55 -18.04 15.73
CA GLU A 2 -6.42 -17.36 15.09
C GLU A 2 -6.64 -15.84 15.24
N LYS A 3 -5.64 -15.12 15.77
CA LYS A 3 -5.72 -13.67 15.89
C LYS A 3 -5.50 -13.06 14.50
N ILE A 4 -6.44 -12.23 14.07
CA ILE A 4 -6.40 -11.52 12.78
C ILE A 4 -6.15 -10.05 13.06
N LYS A 5 -5.12 -9.49 12.44
CA LYS A 5 -4.86 -8.05 12.43
C LYS A 5 -5.27 -7.45 11.11
N ARG A 6 -5.70 -6.20 11.15
CA ARG A 6 -6.17 -5.44 9.98
C ARG A 6 -5.16 -4.36 9.67
N VAL A 7 -4.79 -4.27 8.41
CA VAL A 7 -3.82 -3.28 7.93
C VAL A 7 -4.47 -2.48 6.81
N PHE A 8 -4.57 -1.18 6.98
CA PHE A 8 -5.06 -0.26 5.96
C PHE A 8 -3.87 0.43 5.34
N ILE A 9 -3.73 0.40 4.02
CA ILE A 9 -2.55 0.92 3.33
C ILE A 9 -2.98 1.76 2.14
N ASP A 10 -2.42 2.96 2.06
CA ASP A 10 -2.58 3.84 0.91
C ASP A 10 -1.35 4.73 0.71
N GLY A 11 -1.27 5.40 -0.44
CA GLY A 11 -0.18 6.33 -0.73
C GLY A 11 -0.58 7.47 -1.66
N SER A 12 0.16 8.57 -1.55
CA SER A 12 -0.02 9.73 -2.43
C SER A 12 1.31 10.14 -3.02
N VAL A 13 1.34 10.43 -4.33
CA VAL A 13 2.55 10.86 -5.04
C VAL A 13 2.33 12.21 -5.70
N ASN A 14 3.39 13.03 -5.74
CA ASN A 14 3.49 14.18 -6.61
C ASN A 14 4.26 13.77 -7.88
N PRO A 15 3.62 13.61 -9.05
CA PRO A 15 4.28 13.07 -10.23
C PRO A 15 5.42 13.92 -10.78
N LYS A 16 5.38 15.24 -10.55
CA LYS A 16 6.41 16.18 -11.03
C LYS A 16 7.71 16.04 -10.25
N SER A 17 7.63 15.98 -8.93
CA SER A 17 8.80 15.82 -8.04
C SER A 17 9.19 14.36 -7.83
N LYS A 18 8.29 13.41 -8.16
CA LYS A 18 8.40 11.98 -7.85
C LYS A 18 8.57 11.68 -6.35
N ILE A 19 8.10 12.59 -5.50
CA ILE A 19 8.02 12.39 -4.06
C ILE A 19 6.67 11.74 -3.75
N GLY A 20 6.70 10.66 -2.99
CA GLY A 20 5.53 9.94 -2.51
C GLY A 20 5.49 9.86 -0.98
N ILE A 21 4.29 9.70 -0.44
CA ILE A 21 4.05 9.33 0.95
C ILE A 21 3.24 8.05 0.96
N GLY A 22 3.81 7.01 1.55
CA GLY A 22 3.06 5.82 1.95
C GLY A 22 2.52 6.01 3.37
N ALA A 23 1.32 5.49 3.63
CA ALA A 23 0.71 5.49 4.94
C ALA A 23 0.12 4.11 5.25
N PHE A 24 0.20 3.69 6.51
CA PHE A 24 -0.57 2.56 6.98
C PHE A 24 -1.10 2.74 8.40
N TYR A 25 -2.14 1.98 8.71
CA TYR A 25 -2.70 1.82 10.04
C TYR A 25 -2.87 0.33 10.35
N LEU A 26 -2.41 -0.11 11.52
CA LEU A 26 -2.53 -1.48 12.00
C LEU A 26 -3.49 -1.50 13.19
N CYS A 27 -4.50 -2.35 13.19
CA CYS A 27 -5.36 -2.54 14.35
C CYS A 27 -5.84 -3.99 14.53
N ASP A 28 -6.15 -4.34 15.78
CA ASP A 28 -6.81 -5.60 16.13
C ASP A 28 -8.34 -5.47 16.01
N GLU A 29 -8.89 -4.29 16.34
CA GLU A 29 -10.31 -3.96 16.34
C GLU A 29 -10.52 -2.63 15.58
N ILE A 30 -11.55 -2.57 14.75
CA ILE A 30 -11.84 -1.41 13.88
C ILE A 30 -12.37 -0.25 14.72
N GLU A 31 -13.14 -0.57 15.74
CA GLU A 31 -13.83 0.34 16.66
C GLU A 31 -12.86 1.18 17.51
N LYS A 32 -11.61 0.71 17.65
CA LYS A 32 -10.53 1.38 18.39
C LYS A 32 -9.69 2.32 17.52
N PHE A 33 -10.22 2.76 16.37
CA PHE A 33 -9.50 3.65 15.46
C PHE A 33 -8.97 4.93 16.13
N ASP A 34 -7.66 5.19 16.00
CA ASP A 34 -7.02 6.48 16.30
C ASP A 34 -6.20 6.98 15.11
N GLU A 35 -6.53 8.17 14.59
CA GLU A 35 -5.81 8.81 13.48
C GLU A 35 -4.33 9.06 13.82
N LYS A 36 -3.98 9.21 15.11
CA LYS A 36 -2.60 9.46 15.55
C LYS A 36 -1.69 8.24 15.39
N GLU A 37 -2.28 7.05 15.32
CA GLU A 37 -1.55 5.80 15.12
C GLU A 37 -1.28 5.51 13.64
N ILE A 38 -1.75 6.36 12.71
CA ILE A 38 -1.39 6.23 11.28
C ILE A 38 0.10 6.58 11.10
N ILE A 39 0.86 5.60 10.62
CA ILE A 39 2.30 5.72 10.35
C ILE A 39 2.48 6.12 8.90
N THR A 40 3.37 7.08 8.63
CA THR A 40 3.69 7.54 7.27
C THR A 40 5.18 7.50 6.98
N LYS A 41 5.54 7.38 5.70
CA LYS A 41 6.93 7.42 5.24
C LYS A 41 7.04 8.10 3.88
N LYS A 42 8.07 8.93 3.74
CA LYS A 42 8.46 9.55 2.46
C LYS A 42 9.22 8.57 1.57
N PHE A 43 8.87 8.55 0.29
CA PHE A 43 9.53 7.83 -0.78
C PHE A 43 9.96 8.83 -1.86
N GLU A 44 11.11 8.58 -2.48
CA GLU A 44 11.68 9.39 -3.56
C GLU A 44 11.85 8.56 -4.83
N ASP A 45 11.89 9.21 -5.99
CA ASP A 45 11.87 8.57 -7.31
C ASP A 45 10.80 7.47 -7.44
N THR A 46 9.59 7.79 -6.98
CA THR A 46 8.44 6.89 -7.05
C THR A 46 7.37 7.39 -8.03
N SER A 47 6.39 6.54 -8.31
CA SER A 47 5.20 6.80 -9.11
C SER A 47 3.99 6.19 -8.39
N SER A 48 2.76 6.49 -8.79
CA SER A 48 1.57 5.98 -8.07
C SER A 48 1.60 4.45 -7.93
N THR A 49 1.78 3.74 -9.05
CA THR A 49 1.82 2.27 -9.07
C THR A 49 3.04 1.69 -8.33
N LYS A 50 4.18 2.39 -8.35
CA LYS A 50 5.39 1.95 -7.63
C LYS A 50 5.20 2.15 -6.12
N LEU A 51 4.68 3.31 -5.72
CA LEU A 51 4.44 3.70 -4.33
C LEU A 51 3.42 2.79 -3.65
N GLU A 52 2.36 2.39 -4.33
CA GLU A 52 1.38 1.45 -3.80
C GLU A 52 2.06 0.15 -3.32
N LEU A 53 2.94 -0.41 -4.15
CA LEU A 53 3.67 -1.62 -3.80
C LEU A 53 4.75 -1.35 -2.75
N GLU A 54 5.53 -0.27 -2.89
CA GLU A 54 6.54 0.11 -1.90
C GLU A 54 5.95 0.33 -0.50
N SER A 55 4.76 0.93 -0.42
CA SER A 55 4.05 1.19 0.83
C SER A 55 3.61 -0.12 1.49
N LEU A 56 3.10 -1.08 0.71
CA LEU A 56 2.77 -2.42 1.21
C LEU A 56 4.02 -3.13 1.77
N LEU A 57 5.10 -3.22 0.98
CA LEU A 57 6.31 -3.93 1.39
C LEU A 57 6.94 -3.30 2.63
N TRP A 58 6.93 -1.97 2.70
CA TRP A 58 7.39 -1.24 3.87
C TRP A 58 6.53 -1.51 5.11
N ALA A 59 5.20 -1.46 4.99
CA ALA A 59 4.29 -1.72 6.11
C ALA A 59 4.46 -3.15 6.63
N LEU A 60 4.52 -4.15 5.75
CA LEU A 60 4.73 -5.55 6.14
C LEU A 60 6.04 -5.76 6.91
N LYS A 61 7.13 -5.13 6.44
CA LYS A 61 8.44 -5.18 7.14
C LYS A 61 8.41 -4.50 8.50
N GLN A 62 7.63 -3.43 8.67
CA GLN A 62 7.48 -2.77 9.96
C GLN A 62 6.61 -3.56 10.93
N ILE A 63 5.54 -4.17 10.44
CA ILE A 63 4.59 -4.95 11.26
C ILE A 63 5.25 -6.25 11.74
N ASN A 64 5.96 -6.96 10.86
CA ASN A 64 6.76 -8.15 11.16
C ASN A 64 6.10 -9.11 12.18
N THR A 65 4.92 -9.63 11.82
CA THR A 65 4.14 -10.55 12.66
C THR A 65 3.94 -11.90 11.99
N LYS A 66 3.69 -12.93 12.80
CA LYS A 66 3.25 -14.25 12.33
C LYS A 66 1.73 -14.39 12.28
N GLU A 67 1.00 -13.42 12.81
CA GLU A 67 -0.47 -13.40 12.79
C GLU A 67 -1.00 -13.16 11.39
N LYS A 68 -2.22 -13.62 11.12
CA LYS A 68 -2.90 -13.36 9.86
C LYS A 68 -3.17 -11.86 9.70
N LEU A 69 -2.84 -11.33 8.52
CA LEU A 69 -3.07 -9.93 8.17
C LEU A 69 -4.15 -9.81 7.10
N HIS A 70 -5.19 -9.05 7.40
CA HIS A 70 -6.15 -8.57 6.42
C HIS A 70 -5.69 -7.22 5.89
N ILE A 71 -5.25 -7.18 4.63
CA ILE A 71 -4.71 -5.99 3.97
C ILE A 71 -5.81 -5.29 3.18
N TYR A 72 -6.23 -4.12 3.66
CA TYR A 72 -7.23 -3.26 3.03
C TYR A 72 -6.55 -2.23 2.14
N THR A 73 -6.83 -2.31 0.83
CA THR A 73 -6.29 -1.40 -0.19
C THR A 73 -7.21 -1.32 -1.41
N ASP A 74 -7.18 -0.21 -2.14
CA ASP A 74 -7.87 -0.07 -3.44
C ASP A 74 -6.91 -0.28 -4.65
N CYS A 75 -5.62 -0.52 -4.38
CA CYS A 75 -4.57 -0.70 -5.36
C CYS A 75 -4.87 -1.86 -6.32
N GLN A 76 -5.21 -1.53 -7.58
CA GLN A 76 -5.46 -2.53 -8.61
C GLN A 76 -4.21 -3.33 -8.99
N ASN A 77 -3.01 -2.74 -8.85
CA ASN A 77 -1.76 -3.38 -9.22
C ASN A 77 -1.47 -4.61 -8.33
N ILE A 78 -1.72 -4.52 -7.02
CA ILE A 78 -1.58 -5.67 -6.09
C ILE A 78 -2.43 -6.85 -6.56
N PHE A 79 -3.73 -6.63 -6.80
CA PHE A 79 -4.62 -7.68 -7.29
C PHE A 79 -4.21 -8.21 -8.67
N SER A 80 -3.69 -7.35 -9.56
CA SER A 80 -3.15 -7.78 -10.85
C SER A 80 -1.92 -8.66 -10.70
N LEU A 81 -1.01 -8.33 -9.76
CA LEU A 81 0.22 -9.07 -9.51
C LEU A 81 -0.07 -10.45 -8.93
N LEU A 82 -0.98 -10.55 -7.95
CA LEU A 82 -1.43 -11.84 -7.38
C LEU A 82 -1.91 -12.79 -8.49
N ASN A 83 -2.73 -12.29 -9.42
CA ASN A 83 -3.24 -13.10 -10.54
C ASN A 83 -2.18 -13.48 -11.59
N ARG A 84 -1.00 -12.85 -11.56
CA ARG A 84 0.04 -12.98 -12.60
C ARG A 84 1.34 -13.57 -12.07
N GLU A 85 1.38 -13.96 -10.80
CA GLU A 85 2.58 -14.43 -10.11
C GLU A 85 3.29 -15.54 -10.88
N ASP A 86 2.59 -16.65 -11.15
CA ASP A 86 3.13 -17.80 -11.88
C ASP A 86 3.70 -17.41 -13.23
N LYS A 87 3.00 -16.54 -13.97
CA LYS A 87 3.42 -16.08 -15.29
C LYS A 87 4.70 -15.24 -15.20
N LEU A 88 4.78 -14.35 -14.21
CA LEU A 88 5.93 -13.47 -14.00
C LEU A 88 7.17 -14.27 -13.56
N LYS A 89 7.00 -15.20 -12.62
CA LYS A 89 8.05 -16.13 -12.17
C LYS A 89 8.54 -17.00 -13.34
N LYS A 90 7.62 -17.64 -14.09
CA LYS A 90 7.98 -18.48 -15.26
C LYS A 90 8.69 -17.70 -16.38
N SER A 91 8.37 -16.43 -16.59
CA SER A 91 9.05 -15.61 -17.60
C SER A 91 10.34 -14.97 -17.10
N ASN A 92 10.80 -15.30 -15.88
CA ASN A 92 11.92 -14.62 -15.21
C ASN A 92 11.77 -13.09 -15.27
N TYR A 93 10.53 -12.59 -15.19
CA TYR A 93 10.18 -11.17 -15.30
C TYR A 93 10.62 -10.49 -16.60
N PHE A 94 10.72 -11.23 -17.71
CA PHE A 94 10.88 -10.67 -19.05
C PHE A 94 9.51 -10.47 -19.74
N THR A 95 9.41 -9.41 -20.55
CA THR A 95 8.27 -9.16 -21.44
C THR A 95 8.32 -10.07 -22.66
N SER A 96 7.22 -10.14 -23.44
CA SER A 96 7.19 -10.83 -24.73
C SER A 96 8.19 -10.27 -25.75
N THR A 97 8.64 -9.03 -25.56
CA THR A 97 9.68 -8.36 -26.36
C THR A 97 11.08 -8.53 -25.77
N ASN A 98 11.27 -9.50 -24.86
CA ASN A 98 12.53 -9.83 -24.22
C ASN A 98 13.19 -8.69 -23.42
N LYS A 99 12.38 -7.77 -22.87
CA LYS A 99 12.86 -6.72 -21.97
C LYS A 99 12.58 -7.11 -20.52
N LYS A 100 13.57 -6.94 -19.63
CA LYS A 100 13.35 -7.15 -18.19
C LYS A 100 12.39 -6.08 -17.67
N ILE A 101 11.37 -6.50 -16.91
CA ILE A 101 10.41 -5.58 -16.29
C ILE A 101 11.14 -4.66 -15.31
N LYS A 102 10.96 -3.34 -15.44
CA LYS A 102 11.68 -2.36 -14.62
C LYS A 102 11.50 -2.58 -13.11
N SER A 103 10.28 -2.91 -12.68
CA SER A 103 9.92 -3.11 -11.27
C SER A 103 10.06 -4.56 -10.78
N HIS A 104 10.78 -5.43 -11.50
CA HIS A 104 10.86 -6.86 -11.16
C HIS A 104 11.31 -7.12 -9.72
N LEU A 105 12.29 -6.36 -9.20
CA LEU A 105 12.77 -6.51 -7.82
C LEU A 105 11.67 -6.28 -6.78
N LEU A 106 10.77 -5.31 -7.00
CA LEU A 106 9.62 -5.09 -6.11
C LEU A 106 8.62 -6.23 -6.20
N TYR A 107 8.47 -6.85 -7.38
CA TYR A 107 7.56 -7.98 -7.58
C TYR A 107 8.11 -9.24 -6.93
N GLU A 108 9.40 -9.51 -7.10
CA GLU A 108 10.12 -10.59 -6.42
C GLU A 108 9.98 -10.46 -4.90
N GLU A 109 10.21 -9.27 -4.35
CA GLU A 109 10.04 -9.01 -2.92
C GLU A 109 8.58 -9.15 -2.46
N PHE A 110 7.63 -8.67 -3.25
CA PHE A 110 6.20 -8.85 -2.97
C PHE A 110 5.81 -10.31 -2.86
N PHE A 111 6.18 -11.13 -3.85
CA PHE A 111 5.85 -12.55 -3.82
C PHE A 111 6.55 -13.28 -2.66
N TYR A 112 7.80 -12.93 -2.36
CA TYR A 112 8.50 -13.47 -1.20
C TYR A 112 7.77 -13.15 0.12
N LEU A 113 7.36 -11.89 0.33
CA LEU A 113 6.63 -11.51 1.54
C LEU A 113 5.21 -12.10 1.59
N ASN A 114 4.58 -12.28 0.43
CA ASN A 114 3.26 -12.92 0.32
C ASN A 114 3.30 -14.40 0.67
N GLU A 115 4.41 -15.09 0.39
CA GLU A 115 4.64 -16.48 0.83
C GLU A 115 5.03 -16.56 2.32
N LEU A 116 5.80 -15.58 2.81
CA LEU A 116 6.30 -15.56 4.18
C LEU A 116 5.21 -15.24 5.21
N TYR A 117 4.28 -14.35 4.87
CA TYR A 117 3.21 -13.89 5.76
C TYR A 117 1.85 -14.50 5.37
N ASN A 118 0.99 -14.72 6.36
CA ASN A 118 -0.41 -15.12 6.11
C ASN A 118 -1.24 -13.88 5.75
N LEU A 119 -1.24 -13.49 4.47
CA LEU A 119 -1.90 -12.28 3.97
C LEU A 119 -3.23 -12.60 3.28
N GLU A 120 -4.27 -11.82 3.60
CA GLU A 120 -5.53 -11.78 2.86
C GLU A 120 -5.78 -10.37 2.35
N PHE A 121 -5.85 -10.18 1.03
CA PHE A 121 -6.08 -8.87 0.43
C PHE A 121 -7.57 -8.59 0.24
N ILE A 122 -8.04 -7.49 0.81
CA ILE A 122 -9.43 -7.06 0.79
C ILE A 122 -9.51 -5.75 0.02
N LYS A 123 -10.26 -5.76 -1.09
CA LYS A 123 -10.41 -4.59 -1.95
C LYS A 123 -11.39 -3.59 -1.34
N VAL A 124 -10.91 -2.39 -1.04
CA VAL A 124 -11.76 -1.25 -0.69
C VAL A 124 -12.17 -0.52 -1.96
N LYS A 125 -13.41 0.00 -2.02
CA LYS A 125 -13.81 0.88 -3.13
C LYS A 125 -13.43 2.31 -2.78
N GLY A 126 -12.46 2.87 -3.51
CA GLY A 126 -12.14 4.28 -3.40
C GLY A 126 -13.37 5.18 -3.62
N HIS A 127 -13.41 6.28 -2.89
CA HIS A 127 -14.35 7.40 -3.10
C HIS A 127 -15.85 7.07 -3.07
N LYS A 128 -16.29 6.13 -2.20
CA LYS A 128 -17.73 5.97 -1.90
C LYS A 128 -18.34 7.25 -1.33
N LYS A 129 -19.63 7.50 -1.63
CA LYS A 129 -20.43 8.58 -1.01
C LYS A 129 -20.45 8.38 0.51
N SER A 130 -20.34 9.47 1.27
CA SER A 130 -20.24 9.42 2.74
C SER A 130 -21.39 8.67 3.41
N SER A 131 -22.60 8.73 2.86
CA SER A 131 -23.78 8.03 3.39
C SER A 131 -23.74 6.51 3.19
N LEU A 132 -22.80 5.99 2.40
CA LEU A 132 -22.65 4.56 2.08
C LEU A 132 -21.34 3.99 2.64
N LYS A 133 -20.59 4.78 3.42
CA LYS A 133 -19.33 4.33 4.00
C LYS A 133 -19.59 3.51 5.26
N ASP A 134 -18.99 2.34 5.30
CA ASP A 134 -18.85 1.57 6.53
C ASP A 134 -17.58 2.02 7.31
N GLU A 135 -17.33 1.39 8.45
CA GLU A 135 -16.18 1.72 9.30
C GLU A 135 -14.84 1.46 8.59
N VAL A 136 -14.75 0.42 7.75
CA VAL A 136 -13.56 0.12 6.93
C VAL A 136 -13.30 1.26 5.95
N ASP A 137 -14.33 1.73 5.26
CA ASP A 137 -14.24 2.86 4.32
C ASP A 137 -13.83 4.15 5.04
N LEU A 138 -14.30 4.36 6.28
CA LEU A 138 -13.95 5.53 7.09
C LEU A 138 -12.47 5.50 7.48
N ILE A 139 -11.96 4.38 8.03
CA ILE A 139 -10.55 4.24 8.40
C ILE A 139 -9.66 4.39 7.17
N PHE A 140 -9.99 3.69 6.08
CA PHE A 140 -9.23 3.79 4.82
C PHE A 140 -9.17 5.24 4.33
N SER A 141 -10.28 5.98 4.40
CA SER A 141 -10.32 7.40 4.03
C SER A 141 -9.40 8.27 4.89
N GLN A 142 -9.19 7.94 6.17
CA GLN A 142 -8.26 8.68 7.03
C GLN A 142 -6.81 8.38 6.66
N VAL A 143 -6.47 7.12 6.34
CA VAL A 143 -5.14 6.74 5.87
C VAL A 143 -4.79 7.48 4.56
N ASP A 144 -5.67 7.46 3.57
CA ASP A 144 -5.54 8.24 2.33
C ASP A 144 -5.32 9.74 2.63
N LYS A 145 -6.22 10.32 3.44
CA LYS A 145 -6.19 11.75 3.78
C LYS A 145 -4.89 12.13 4.48
N LYS A 146 -4.37 11.25 5.35
CA LYS A 146 -3.09 11.45 6.05
C LYS A 146 -1.93 11.46 5.06
N ALA A 147 -1.86 10.48 4.15
CA ALA A 147 -0.84 10.45 3.09
C ALA A 147 -0.85 11.73 2.23
N ARG A 148 -2.04 12.15 1.77
CA ARG A 148 -2.22 13.39 0.99
C ARG A 148 -1.87 14.66 1.77
N LYS A 149 -2.16 14.71 3.07
CA LYS A 149 -1.83 15.85 3.94
C LYS A 149 -0.32 15.98 4.10
N GLU A 150 0.38 14.90 4.43
CA GLU A 150 1.84 14.92 4.59
C GLU A 150 2.55 15.24 3.28
N LEU A 151 2.10 14.69 2.15
CA LEU A 151 2.66 15.04 0.84
C LEU A 151 2.52 16.54 0.56
N ARG A 152 1.34 17.12 0.80
CA ARG A 152 1.12 18.56 0.60
C ARG A 152 2.03 19.41 1.49
N ASN A 153 2.20 19.02 2.76
CA ASN A 153 3.10 19.72 3.67
C ASN A 153 4.55 19.72 3.15
N ILE A 154 5.04 18.57 2.66
CA ILE A 154 6.37 18.44 2.07
C ILE A 154 6.51 19.33 0.83
N ILE A 155 5.55 19.27 -0.09
CA ILE A 155 5.61 20.07 -1.32
C ILE A 155 5.56 21.57 -1.01
N LEU A 156 4.70 22.02 -0.09
CA LEU A 156 4.63 23.43 0.32
C LEU A 156 5.94 23.90 0.97
N ALA A 157 6.59 23.05 1.78
CA ALA A 157 7.88 23.36 2.39
C ALA A 157 9.03 23.50 1.37
N THR A 158 8.88 22.92 0.17
CA THR A 158 9.90 23.01 -0.91
C THR A 158 9.73 24.20 -1.84
N ILE A 159 8.67 25.01 -1.70
CA ILE A 159 8.49 26.23 -2.51
C ILE A 159 9.38 27.33 -1.91
N PRO A 160 10.30 27.94 -2.69
CA PRO A 160 11.09 29.08 -2.20
C PRO A 160 10.16 30.22 -1.79
N LYS A 161 10.42 30.84 -0.63
CA LYS A 161 9.73 32.06 -0.20
C LYS A 161 10.20 33.27 -1.00
#